data_AF-F8NL09-F1
#
_entry.id   AF-F8NL09-F1
#
_cell.length_a   1.000
_cell.length_b   1.000
_cell.length_c   1.000
_cell.angle_alpha   90.00
_cell.angle_beta   90.00
_cell.angle_gamma   90.00
#
_symmetry.space_group_name_H-M   'P 1'
#
loop_
_entity.id
_entity.type
_entity.pdbx_description
1 polymer ?
#
loop_
_entity_poly.entity_id
_entity_poly.type
_entity_poly.pdbx_seq_one_letter_code
_entity_poly.pdbx_strand_id
1 'polypeptide(L)'
;MCHLACWIIDKDPKEGHGRLFKAWADKVMRKRKDIEISTRHNYEISYPYEWKCDQCSKIYGRYSKSIRPDECVCGACRVGRLIPLFAQRTPRVAKTRRSILAAGTSSVLDI
;
A
#
# COMPACT_ATOMS: atom_id res chain seq x y z
N MET A 1 -2.00 2.00 24.61
CA MET A 1 -2.38 2.98 25.66
C MET A 1 -1.23 3.88 26.10
N CYS A 2 0.04 3.46 26.04
CA CYS A 2 1.19 4.33 26.38
C CYS A 2 1.29 5.61 25.52
N HIS A 3 0.91 5.57 24.24
CA HIS A 3 0.77 6.77 23.39
C HIS A 3 -0.13 7.82 24.03
N LEU A 4 -1.33 7.42 24.43
CA LEU A 4 -2.30 8.34 25.02
C LEU A 4 -1.78 8.99 26.31
N ALA A 5 -1.01 8.24 27.12
CA ALA A 5 -0.35 8.79 28.29
C ALA A 5 0.69 9.86 27.91
N CYS A 6 1.50 9.63 26.87
CA CYS A 6 2.44 10.63 26.36
C CYS A 6 1.71 11.89 25.87
N TRP A 7 0.59 11.70 25.14
CA TRP A 7 -0.15 12.81 24.54
C TRP A 7 -0.86 13.68 25.56
N ILE A 8 -1.52 13.06 26.55
CA ILE A 8 -2.40 13.77 27.48
C ILE A 8 -1.67 14.15 28.77
N ILE A 9 -0.86 13.25 29.34
CA ILE A 9 -0.19 13.48 30.63
C ILE A 9 1.10 14.25 30.42
N ASP A 10 1.95 13.81 29.49
CA ASP A 10 3.22 14.49 29.20
C ASP A 10 3.07 15.64 28.20
N LYS A 11 1.86 15.84 27.65
CA LYS A 11 1.50 16.91 26.71
C LYS A 11 2.33 16.90 25.42
N ASP A 12 2.76 15.73 24.97
CA ASP A 12 3.51 15.55 23.72
C ASP A 12 2.70 14.74 22.69
N PRO A 13 1.81 15.37 21.91
CA PRO A 13 1.00 14.67 20.91
C PRO A 13 1.80 14.18 19.70
N LYS A 14 3.06 14.60 19.57
CA LYS A 14 3.94 14.19 18.47
C LYS A 14 4.79 12.97 18.85
N GLU A 15 4.79 12.58 20.12
CA GLU A 15 5.47 11.39 20.58
C GLU A 15 4.89 10.14 19.88
N GLY A 16 5.82 9.32 19.38
CA GLY A 16 5.57 7.98 18.89
C GLY A 16 6.10 6.97 19.91
N HIS A 17 7.24 6.35 19.61
CA HIS A 17 7.82 5.27 20.43
C HIS A 17 9.18 5.66 21.05
N GLY A 18 9.33 6.93 21.39
CA GLY A 18 10.51 7.53 21.99
C GLY A 18 10.64 7.28 23.49
N ARG A 19 11.33 8.19 24.19
CA ARG A 19 11.69 8.01 25.61
C ARG A 19 10.46 7.99 26.52
N LEU A 20 9.48 8.85 26.28
CA LEU A 20 8.27 8.93 27.10
C LEU A 20 7.43 7.66 26.96
N PHE A 21 7.24 7.17 25.73
CA PHE A 21 6.55 5.92 25.47
C PHE A 21 7.17 4.76 26.26
N LYS A 22 8.50 4.61 26.18
CA LYS A 22 9.24 3.55 26.88
C LYS A 22 9.08 3.66 28.40
N ALA A 23 9.17 4.88 28.95
CA ALA A 23 8.96 5.09 30.38
C ALA A 23 7.54 4.69 30.84
N TRP A 24 6.50 4.96 30.04
CA TRP A 24 5.15 4.51 30.34
C TRP A 24 4.98 3.00 30.18
N ALA A 25 5.56 2.41 29.14
CA ALA A 25 5.58 0.96 28.95
C ALA A 25 6.20 0.27 30.18
N ASP A 26 7.36 0.75 30.64
CA ASP A 26 8.04 0.22 31.83
C ASP A 26 7.20 0.35 33.09
N LYS A 27 6.52 1.49 33.29
CA LYS A 27 5.61 1.67 34.44
C LYS A 27 4.48 0.63 34.42
N VAL A 28 3.86 0.40 33.26
CA VAL A 28 2.78 -0.58 33.12
C VAL A 28 3.31 -1.99 33.34
N MET A 29 4.38 -2.40 32.66
CA MET A 29 4.98 -3.74 32.81
C MET A 29 5.51 -4.00 34.23
N ARG A 30 5.91 -2.96 34.96
CA ARG A 30 6.28 -3.11 36.38
C ARG A 30 5.09 -3.42 37.28
N LYS A 31 3.91 -2.87 36.97
CA LYS A 31 2.67 -3.07 37.74
C LYS A 31 1.87 -4.29 37.27
N ARG A 32 1.98 -4.65 35.99
CA ARG A 32 1.30 -5.75 35.30
C ARG A 32 2.35 -6.68 34.70
N LYS A 33 2.82 -7.63 35.51
CA LYS A 33 3.85 -8.60 35.14
C LYS A 33 3.39 -9.60 34.07
N ASP A 34 2.08 -9.70 33.89
CA ASP A 34 1.40 -10.51 32.86
C ASP A 34 1.34 -9.84 31.49
N ILE A 35 1.74 -8.57 31.37
CA ILE A 35 1.69 -7.80 30.13
C ILE A 35 3.12 -7.48 29.68
N GLU A 36 3.40 -7.75 28.41
CA GLU A 36 4.60 -7.28 27.71
C GLU A 36 4.21 -6.21 26.68
N ILE A 37 4.92 -5.08 26.69
CA ILE A 37 4.68 -3.97 25.76
C ILE A 37 5.94 -3.76 24.93
N SER A 38 5.81 -3.92 23.62
CA SER A 38 6.86 -3.61 22.66
C SER A 38 6.44 -2.43 21.75
N THR A 39 7.36 -1.95 20.91
CA THR A 39 7.06 -0.91 19.91
C THR A 39 6.44 -1.47 18.63
N ARG A 40 6.29 -2.80 18.53
CA ARG A 40 5.71 -3.50 17.39
C ARG A 40 4.52 -4.33 17.84
N HIS A 41 3.57 -4.51 16.93
CA HIS A 41 2.49 -5.46 17.14
C HIS A 41 3.02 -6.89 17.03
N ASN A 42 2.45 -7.80 17.80
CA ASN A 42 2.77 -9.24 17.78
C ASN A 42 1.67 -10.09 17.14
N TYR A 43 0.60 -9.47 16.63
CA TYR A 43 -0.42 -10.20 15.86
C TYR A 43 0.05 -10.46 14.43
N GLU A 44 -0.39 -11.57 13.87
CA GLU A 44 -0.22 -11.85 12.46
C GLU A 44 -1.09 -10.90 11.63
N ILE A 45 -0.49 -10.30 10.61
CA ILE A 45 -1.16 -9.33 9.74
C ILE A 45 -1.50 -10.02 8.43
N SER A 46 -2.79 -10.20 8.16
CA SER A 46 -3.26 -10.60 6.83
C SER A 46 -3.41 -9.36 5.93
N TYR A 47 -2.87 -9.46 4.72
CA TYR A 47 -2.93 -8.39 3.73
C TYR A 47 -3.80 -8.83 2.54
N PRO A 48 -4.86 -8.09 2.18
CA PRO A 48 -5.71 -8.44 1.04
C PRO A 48 -4.99 -8.31 -0.31
N TYR A 49 -3.88 -7.56 -0.36
CA TYR A 49 -3.09 -7.35 -1.56
C TYR A 49 -1.62 -7.65 -1.30
N GLU A 50 -1.19 -8.85 -1.69
CA GLU A 50 0.22 -9.26 -1.61
C GLU A 50 0.90 -9.17 -2.97
N TRP A 51 2.17 -8.77 -2.95
CA TRP A 51 3.01 -8.69 -4.13
C TRP A 51 4.31 -9.46 -3.89
N LYS A 52 4.69 -10.34 -4.81
CA LYS A 52 5.92 -11.12 -4.73
C LYS A 52 6.94 -10.63 -5.75
N CYS A 53 8.17 -10.43 -5.30
CA CYS A 53 9.31 -10.19 -6.18
C CYS A 53 9.64 -11.46 -6.98
N ASP A 54 9.77 -11.33 -8.30
CA ASP A 54 10.13 -12.45 -9.18
C ASP A 54 11.61 -12.90 -9.06
N GLN A 55 12.50 -12.05 -8.55
CA GLN A 55 13.92 -12.38 -8.36
C GLN A 55 14.24 -12.89 -6.95
N CYS A 56 13.92 -12.11 -5.91
CA CYS A 56 14.33 -12.42 -4.53
C CYS A 56 13.21 -13.02 -3.67
N SER A 57 12.03 -13.30 -4.26
CA SER A 57 10.87 -13.87 -3.55
C SER A 57 10.31 -13.06 -2.37
N LYS A 58 10.79 -11.83 -2.13
CA LYS A 58 10.25 -10.96 -1.07
C LYS A 58 8.77 -10.68 -1.30
N ILE A 59 7.96 -10.87 -0.27
CA ILE A 59 6.53 -10.56 -0.25
C ILE A 59 6.30 -9.19 0.42
N TYR A 60 5.46 -8.38 -0.22
CA TYR A 60 5.00 -7.09 0.27
C TYR A 60 3.48 -7.12 0.45
N GLY A 61 3.05 -7.10 1.70
CA GLY A 61 1.63 -6.94 2.05
C GLY A 61 1.18 -5.48 1.99
N ARG A 62 0.00 -5.23 1.44
CA ARG A 62 -0.66 -3.92 1.36
C ARG A 62 -2.16 -4.03 1.65
N TYR A 63 -2.72 -2.98 2.23
CA TYR A 63 -4.17 -2.82 2.43
C TYR A 63 -4.88 -2.15 1.24
N SER A 64 -4.13 -1.67 0.25
CA SER A 64 -4.63 -1.14 -1.02
C SER A 64 -3.78 -1.66 -2.18
N LYS A 65 -4.28 -1.53 -3.41
CA LYS A 65 -3.54 -1.85 -4.65
C LYS A 65 -2.54 -0.74 -5.02
N SER A 66 -1.74 -0.28 -4.06
CA SER A 66 -0.91 0.93 -4.17
C SER A 66 0.42 0.74 -4.90
N ILE A 67 0.87 -0.50 -5.09
CA ILE A 67 2.10 -0.78 -5.83
C ILE A 67 1.77 -0.73 -7.33
N ARG A 68 2.50 0.12 -8.06
CA ARG A 68 2.49 0.24 -9.52
C ARG A 68 3.75 -0.43 -10.07
N PRO A 69 3.71 -1.70 -10.52
CA PRO A 69 4.90 -2.45 -10.94
C PRO A 69 5.57 -1.94 -12.22
N ASP A 70 4.92 -1.01 -12.91
CA ASP A 70 5.43 -0.25 -14.06
C ASP A 70 6.28 0.96 -13.63
N GLU A 71 6.12 1.44 -12.40
CA GLU A 71 6.83 2.61 -11.87
C GLU A 71 7.86 2.28 -10.79
N CYS A 72 7.81 1.07 -10.23
CA CYS A 72 8.72 0.66 -9.17
C CYS A 72 9.19 -0.78 -9.31
N VAL A 73 10.41 -1.02 -8.82
CA VAL A 73 11.01 -2.33 -8.67
C VAL A 73 11.00 -2.76 -7.21
N CYS A 74 11.33 -4.02 -6.96
CA CYS A 74 11.48 -4.55 -5.60
C CYS A 74 12.50 -3.73 -4.80
N GLY A 75 12.06 -3.08 -3.72
CA GLY A 75 12.96 -2.28 -2.88
C GLY A 75 14.05 -3.07 -2.14
N ALA A 76 13.91 -4.41 -2.03
CA ALA A 76 14.90 -5.25 -1.35
C ALA A 76 16.09 -5.59 -2.26
N CYS A 77 15.84 -6.05 -3.49
CA CYS A 77 16.90 -6.42 -4.43
C CYS A 77 17.19 -5.36 -5.49
N ARG A 78 16.32 -4.36 -5.65
CA ARG A 78 16.39 -3.27 -6.65
C ARG A 78 16.39 -3.71 -8.12
N VAL A 79 16.09 -4.99 -8.39
CA VAL A 79 16.11 -5.57 -9.73
C VAL A 79 14.74 -6.14 -10.11
N GLY A 80 14.18 -7.01 -9.26
CA GLY A 80 12.99 -7.79 -9.60
C GLY A 80 11.69 -7.00 -9.70
N ARG A 81 10.78 -7.49 -10.54
CA ARG A 81 9.42 -6.96 -10.70
C ARG A 81 8.50 -7.48 -9.60
N LEU A 82 7.52 -6.67 -9.24
CA LEU A 82 6.50 -7.03 -8.25
C LEU A 82 5.27 -7.63 -8.95
N ILE A 83 5.06 -8.93 -8.76
CA ILE A 83 3.94 -9.70 -9.32
C ILE A 83 2.81 -9.79 -8.27
N PRO A 84 1.56 -9.47 -8.62
CA PRO A 84 0.44 -9.55 -7.68
C PRO A 84 0.10 -11.01 -7.38
N LEU A 85 -0.12 -11.33 -6.10
CA LEU A 85 -0.64 -12.62 -5.62
C LEU A 85 -2.17 -12.59 -5.38
N PHE A 86 -2.87 -11.67 -6.04
CA PHE A 86 -4.31 -11.46 -5.90
C PHE A 86 -4.96 -11.16 -7.25
N ALA A 87 -6.27 -11.35 -7.35
CA ALA A 87 -7.02 -11.15 -8.58
C ALA A 87 -6.92 -9.70 -9.11
N GLN A 88 -6.42 -9.55 -10.33
CA GLN A 88 -6.51 -8.31 -11.09
C GLN A 88 -7.80 -8.30 -11.92
N ARG A 89 -8.43 -7.13 -12.03
CA ARG A 89 -9.47 -6.94 -13.04
C ARG A 89 -8.74 -6.84 -14.37
N THR A 90 -9.11 -7.68 -15.33
CA THR A 90 -8.65 -7.53 -16.71
C THR A 90 -9.13 -6.16 -17.23
N PRO A 91 -8.25 -5.36 -17.85
CA PRO A 91 -8.67 -4.14 -18.52
C PRO A 91 -9.75 -4.50 -19.55
N ARG A 92 -10.91 -3.82 -19.49
CA ARG A 92 -11.89 -3.93 -20.57
C ARG A 92 -11.23 -3.38 -21.83
N VAL A 93 -11.13 -4.21 -22.87
CA VAL A 93 -10.71 -3.76 -24.20
C VAL A 93 -11.63 -2.61 -24.60
N ALA A 94 -11.05 -1.42 -24.80
CA ALA A 94 -11.79 -0.27 -25.30
C ALA A 94 -12.36 -0.63 -26.67
N LYS A 95 -13.69 -0.59 -26.82
CA LYS A 95 -14.33 -0.74 -28.13
C LYS A 95 -13.88 0.43 -29.01
N THR A 96 -13.12 0.16 -30.07
CA THR A 96 -12.81 1.14 -31.11
C THR A 96 -14.11 1.73 -31.63
N ARG A 97 -14.30 3.05 -31.48
CA ARG A 97 -15.42 3.75 -32.12
C ARG A 97 -15.20 3.71 -33.63
N ARG A 98 -16.12 3.08 -34.35
CA ARG A 98 -16.12 3.06 -35.83
C ARG A 98 -16.34 4.50 -36.32
N SER A 99 -15.37 5.07 -37.00
CA SER A 99 -15.52 6.36 -37.70
C SER A 99 -16.42 6.17 -38.92
N ILE A 100 -17.53 6.91 -38.98
CA ILE A 100 -18.36 7.01 -40.19
C ILE A 100 -17.62 7.94 -41.14
N LEU A 101 -17.06 7.39 -42.22
CA LEU A 101 -16.58 8.20 -43.35
C LEU A 101 -17.81 8.60 -44.17
N ALA A 102 -18.13 9.89 -44.20
CA ALA A 102 -19.14 10.44 -45.08
C ALA A 102 -18.61 10.43 -46.53
N ALA A 103 -19.29 9.70 -47.42
CA ALA A 103 -19.04 9.75 -48.86
C ALA A 103 -19.58 11.07 -49.41
N GLY A 104 -18.67 12.01 -49.71
CA GLY A 104 -19.00 13.21 -50.49
C GLY A 104 -19.00 12.87 -51.98
N THR A 105 -20.16 12.89 -52.62
CA THR A 105 -20.26 12.83 -54.08
C THR A 105 -20.02 14.22 -54.67
N SER A 106 -18.92 14.36 -55.41
CA SER A 106 -18.69 15.46 -56.34
C SER A 106 -19.56 15.23 -57.58
N SER A 107 -20.33 16.24 -58.01
CA SER A 107 -20.87 16.29 -59.37
C SER A 107 -20.36 17.55 -60.05
N VAL A 108 -19.78 17.31 -61.21
CA VAL A 108 -19.12 18.23 -62.13
C VAL A 108 -20.18 19.02 -62.92
N LEU A 109 -19.79 20.20 -63.42
CA LEU A 109 -20.51 21.02 -64.39
C LEU A 109 -20.97 20.20 -65.61
N ASP A 110 -22.15 20.53 -66.15
CA ASP A 110 -22.41 20.49 -67.59
C ASP A 110 -23.40 21.62 -67.96
N ILE A 111 -22.88 22.57 -68.74
CA ILE A 111 -23.49 23.53 -69.71
C ILE A 111 -24.75 24.29 -69.29
#